data_AF-A0A9D6QVN3-F1
#
_entry.id   AF-A0A9D6QVN3-F1
#
_cell.length_a   1.000
_cell.length_b   1.000
_cell.length_c   1.000
_cell.angle_alpha   90.00
_cell.angle_beta   90.00
_cell.angle_gamma   90.00
#
_symmetry.space_group_name_H-M   'P 1'
#
loop_
_entity.id
_entity.type
_entity.pdbx_description
1 polymer ?
#
loop_
_entity_poly.entity_id
_entity_poly.type
_entity_poly.pdbx_seq_one_letter_code
_entity_poly.pdbx_strand_id
1 'polypeptide(L)' 'MLVATKIYSINEIVPVSGNYICVPCGYVQYFEAGDKFIECLACLAGTLYGPAGFQSPADEFWQFVG' A
#
# COMPACT_ATOMS: atom_id res chain seq x y z
N MET A 1 -5.14 -1.66 -23.42
CA MET A 1 -5.43 -0.47 -22.60
C MET A 1 -5.07 -0.85 -21.18
N LEU A 2 -3.89 -0.46 -20.69
CA LEU A 2 -3.48 -0.76 -19.32
C LEU A 2 -4.41 0.03 -18.41
N VAL A 3 -5.30 -0.67 -17.70
CA VAL A 3 -6.12 -0.04 -16.65
C VAL A 3 -5.13 0.44 -15.61
N ALA A 4 -4.99 1.76 -15.46
CA ALA A 4 -4.16 2.33 -14.41
C ALA A 4 -4.81 2.00 -13.08
N THR A 5 -4.40 0.90 -12.45
CA THR A 5 -4.85 0.54 -11.11
C THR A 5 -4.33 1.61 -10.16
N LYS A 6 -5.24 2.25 -9.41
CA LYS A 6 -4.88 3.28 -8.43
C LYS A 6 -3.88 2.71 -7.42
N ILE A 7 -2.83 3.49 -7.15
CA ILE A 7 -1.91 3.26 -6.03
C ILE A 7 -2.36 4.18 -4.89
N TYR A 8 -2.43 3.65 -3.68
CA TYR A 8 -2.90 4.33 -2.48
C TYR A 8 -1.72 4.82 -1.63
N SER A 9 -1.86 6.00 -1.05
CA SER A 9 -0.84 6.62 -0.21
C SER A 9 -0.84 6.03 1.20
N ILE A 10 0.28 6.21 1.91
CA ILE A 10 0.33 5.96 3.35
C ILE A 10 -0.75 6.78 4.05
N ASN A 11 -1.34 6.20 5.10
CA ASN A 11 -2.47 6.73 5.88
C ASN A 11 -3.78 6.94 5.12
N GLU A 12 -3.85 6.63 3.82
CA GLU A 12 -5.12 6.65 3.09
C GLU A 12 -6.07 5.57 3.63
N ILE A 13 -7.37 5.86 3.60
CA ILE A 13 -8.39 4.92 4.04
C ILE A 13 -8.62 3.87 2.96
N VAL A 14 -8.63 2.61 3.37
CA VAL A 14 -8.92 1.46 2.52
C VAL A 14 -10.37 1.58 2.01
N PRO A 15 -10.61 1.74 0.70
CA PRO A 15 -11.95 1.99 0.18
C PRO A 15 -12.82 0.73 0.11
N VAL A 16 -12.20 -0.43 -0.12
CA VAL A 16 -12.87 -1.72 -0.31
C VAL A 16 -12.03 -2.81 0.34
N SER A 17 -12.68 -3.73 1.06
CA SER A 17 -11.99 -4.88 1.65
C SER A 17 -11.48 -5.82 0.56
N GLY A 18 -10.28 -6.36 0.73
CA GLY A 18 -9.70 -7.31 -0.22
C GLY A 18 -8.18 -7.31 -0.19
N ASN A 19 -7.57 -7.96 -1.18
CA ASN A 19 -6.12 -8.05 -1.26
C ASN A 19 -5.52 -6.82 -1.93
N TYR A 20 -4.47 -6.30 -1.29
CA TYR A 20 -3.63 -5.24 -1.82
C TYR A 20 -2.18 -5.73 -1.91
N ILE A 21 -1.51 -5.35 -2.99
CA ILE A 21 -0.09 -5.63 -3.20
C ILE A 21 0.74 -4.39 -2.87
N CYS A 22 1.81 -4.60 -2.11
CA CYS A 22 2.84 -3.61 -1.85
C CYS A 22 3.70 -3.46 -3.10
N VAL A 23 3.64 -2.31 -3.77
CA VAL A 23 4.36 -2.03 -5.03
C VAL A 23 5.88 -2.23 -4.89
N PRO A 24 6.56 -1.79 -3.81
CA PRO A 24 7.99 -2.00 -3.62
C PRO A 24 8.47 -3.46 -3.59
N CYS A 25 7.70 -4.37 -2.99
CA CYS A 25 8.19 -5.72 -2.70
C CYS A 25 7.28 -6.86 -3.18
N GLY A 26 6.10 -6.57 -3.71
CA GLY A 26 5.14 -7.56 -4.18
C GLY A 26 4.42 -8.34 -3.07
N TYR A 27 4.62 -7.99 -1.80
CA TYR A 27 3.91 -8.62 -0.69
C TYR A 27 2.41 -8.32 -0.76
N VAL A 28 1.59 -9.35 -0.64
CA VAL A 28 0.13 -9.23 -0.67
C VAL A 28 -0.41 -9.29 0.75
N GLN A 29 -1.28 -8.35 1.08
CA GLN A 29 -1.95 -8.27 2.38
C GLN A 29 -3.44 -7.99 2.18
N TYR A 30 -4.26 -8.68 2.97
CA TYR A 30 -5.68 -8.38 3.05
C TYR A 30 -5.92 -7.19 3.98
N PHE A 31 -6.76 -6.25 3.55
CA PHE A 31 -7.19 -5.10 4.34
C PHE A 31 -8.72 -5.05 4.40
N GLU A 32 -9.28 -4.51 5.48
CA GLU A 32 -10.71 -4.24 5.60
C GLU A 32 -11.03 -2.81 5.18
N ALA A 33 -12.19 -2.59 4.56
CA ALA A 33 -12.68 -1.26 4.25
C ALA A 33 -12.80 -0.42 5.53
N GLY A 34 -12.24 0.79 5.52
CA GLY A 34 -12.13 1.66 6.69
C GLY A 34 -10.80 1.58 7.44
N ASP A 35 -9.97 0.58 7.17
CA ASP A 35 -8.59 0.53 7.67
C ASP A 35 -7.74 1.65 7.08
N LYS A 36 -6.53 1.82 7.62
CA LYS A 36 -5.49 2.69 7.06
C LYS A 36 -4.36 1.87 6.47
N PHE A 37 -3.87 2.34 5.32
CA PHE A 37 -2.60 1.87 4.78
C PHE A 37 -1.43 2.44 5.59
N ILE A 38 -1.05 1.80 6.70
CA ILE A 38 0.02 2.30 7.58
C ILE A 38 1.39 1.91 7.02
N GLU A 39 1.68 0.61 6.95
CA GLU A 39 2.99 0.10 6.59
C GLU A 39 2.90 -1.28 5.95
N CYS A 40 3.91 -1.64 5.16
CA CYS A 40 4.11 -3.00 4.70
C CYS A 40 5.00 -3.75 5.68
N LEU A 41 4.46 -4.77 6.34
CA LEU A 41 5.20 -5.56 7.34
C LEU A 41 6.38 -6.37 6.75
N ALA A 42 6.41 -6.58 5.43
CA ALA A 42 7.44 -7.38 4.76
C ALA A 42 8.70 -6.58 4.40
N CYS A 43 8.53 -5.35 3.90
CA CYS A 43 9.66 -4.50 3.47
C CYS A 43 9.80 -3.22 4.29
N LEU A 44 8.90 -3.00 5.26
CA LEU A 44 8.85 -1.84 6.13
C LEU A 44 8.58 -0.51 5.41
N ALA A 45 8.07 -0.55 4.17
CA ALA A 45 7.53 0.64 3.50
C ALA A 45 6.46 1.30 4.39
N GLY A 46 6.45 2.63 4.46
CA GLY A 46 5.67 3.41 5.44
C GLY A 46 6.42 3.73 6.74
N THR A 47 7.64 3.20 6.91
CA THR A 47 8.49 3.47 8.09
C THR A 47 9.86 4.05 7.69
N LEU A 48 10.62 4.53 8.68
CA LEU A 48 12.00 4.99 8.47
C LEU A 48 12.99 3.89 8.04
N TYR A 49 12.60 2.61 8.15
CA TYR A 49 13.39 1.46 7.73
C TYR A 49 12.95 0.89 6.38
N GLY A 50 11.95 1.52 5.75
CA GLY A 50 11.46 1.11 4.44
C GLY A 50 12.38 1.51 3.28
N PRO A 51 12.06 1.06 2.06
CA PRO A 51 12.83 1.41 0.85
C PRO A 51 12.83 2.93 0.60
N ALA A 52 13.90 3.44 -0.01
CA ALA A 52 14.00 4.86 -0.36
C ALA A 52 12.85 5.28 -1.29
N GLY A 53 12.16 6.38 -0.95
CA GLY A 53 10.98 6.86 -1.67
C GLY A 53 9.64 6.25 -1.23
N PHE A 54 9.63 5.45 -0.17
CA PHE A 54 8.42 4.82 0.40
C PHE A 54 8.39 4.91 1.93
N GLN A 55 8.77 6.05 2.48
CA GLN A 55 8.95 6.28 3.92
C GLN A 55 8.07 7.43 4.45
N SER A 56 7.67 8.35 3.57
CA SER A 56 6.93 9.56 3.93
C SER A 56 5.44 9.33 3.77
N PRO A 57 4.57 9.88 4.64
CA PRO A 57 3.12 9.67 4.56
C PRO A 57 2.43 10.02 3.23
N ALA A 58 3.08 10.77 2.34
CA ALA A 58 2.56 11.09 1.02
C ALA A 58 2.91 10.05 -0.06
N ASP A 59 3.77 9.08 0.26
CA ASP A 59 4.24 8.08 -0.70
C ASP A 59 3.15 7.04 -0.98
N GLU A 60 2.99 6.67 -2.25
CA GLU A 60 1.99 5.73 -2.76
C GLU A 60 2.59 4.34 -2.96
N PHE A 61 2.06 3.32 -2.29
CA PHE A 61 2.61 1.96 -2.45
C PHE A 61 1.65 0.77 -2.30
N TRP A 62 0.36 0.99 -2.05
CA TRP A 62 -0.60 -0.11 -2.05
C TRP A 62 -1.43 -0.11 -3.33
N GLN A 63 -1.64 -1.26 -3.93
CA GLN A 63 -2.47 -1.41 -5.12
C GLN A 63 -3.47 -2.54 -4.92
N PHE A 64 -4.75 -2.29 -5.19
CA PHE A 64 -5.80 -3.32 -5.08
C PHE A 64 -5.63 -4.40 -6.16
N VAL A 65 -5.80 -5.67 -5.81
CA VAL A 65 -5.66 -6.81 -6.74
C VAL A 65 -6.84 -7.80 -6.74
N GLY A 66 -7.82 -7.66 -5.84
CA GLY A 66 -8.96 -8.57 -5.72
C GLY A 66 -8.99 -9.30 -4.39
#